data_AF-A0A960E260-F1
#
_entry.id   AF-A0A960E260-F1
#
_cell.length_a   1.000
_cell.length_b   1.000
_cell.length_c   1.000
_cell.angle_alpha   90.00
_cell.angle_beta   90.00
_cell.angle_gamma   90.00
#
_symmetry.space_group_name_H-M   'P 1'
#
loop_
_entity.id
_entity.type
_entity.pdbx_description
1 polymer ?
#
loop_
_entity_poly.entity_id
_entity_poly.type
_entity_poly.pdbx_seq_one_letter_code
_entity_poly.pdbx_strand_id
1 'polypeptide(L)'
;MSDETPPDEGAPATDGPDASTAPTAAEEAVVAAAGPADGERHLVMGIDPYERRWMISAIVLLVVFAGLVTIAGFSMGFQLPGRDGRVDPRTVADEEPWATPGVREISPGVYEAHVLAQAWSFAPREIEVPVGAEVTIYVTSVDLQHGFKITDTNINMQ
;
A
#
# COMPACT_ATOMS: atom_id res chain seq x y z
N MET A 1 -54.48 54.41 61.02
CA MET A 1 -54.44 53.45 62.16
C MET A 1 -53.49 52.34 61.72
N SER A 2 -52.23 52.32 62.15
CA SER A 2 -51.79 51.66 63.41
C SER A 2 -52.15 50.18 63.36
N ASP A 3 -51.29 49.19 63.56
CA ASP A 3 -49.89 49.02 63.92
C ASP A 3 -49.62 47.51 63.62
N GLU A 4 -48.47 46.98 64.03
CA GLU A 4 -48.16 45.55 64.25
C GLU A 4 -47.28 44.86 63.19
N THR A 5 -45.99 44.79 63.54
CA THR A 5 -45.01 43.80 63.08
C THR A 5 -45.27 42.45 63.75
N PRO A 6 -45.26 41.35 62.99
CA PRO A 6 -44.45 40.17 63.35
C PRO A 6 -43.95 39.39 62.10
N PRO A 7 -43.27 38.23 62.24
CA PRO A 7 -41.98 37.97 62.88
C PRO A 7 -40.91 37.51 61.85
N ASP A 8 -39.67 37.37 62.33
CA ASP A 8 -38.44 36.93 61.65
C ASP A 8 -38.58 35.75 60.66
N GLU A 9 -38.48 36.03 59.35
CA GLU A 9 -38.17 35.04 58.32
C GLU A 9 -36.73 35.28 57.84
N GLY A 10 -35.85 34.33 58.17
CA GLY A 10 -34.44 34.35 57.82
C GLY A 10 -34.23 34.56 56.32
N ALA A 11 -33.46 35.60 55.99
CA ALA A 11 -32.99 35.84 54.64
C ALA A 11 -32.14 34.65 54.15
N PRO A 12 -32.27 34.24 52.87
CA PRO A 12 -31.36 33.26 52.28
C PRO A 12 -29.95 33.83 52.26
N ALA A 13 -29.02 33.08 52.86
CA ALA A 13 -27.61 33.41 52.88
C ALA A 13 -27.08 33.61 51.45
N THR A 14 -26.48 34.77 51.22
CA THR A 14 -25.69 35.09 50.04
C THR A 14 -24.41 34.26 50.10
N ASP A 15 -24.30 33.24 49.24
CA ASP A 15 -23.07 32.46 49.11
C ASP A 15 -22.06 33.28 48.30
N GLY A 16 -21.04 33.79 48.99
CA GLY A 16 -19.88 34.44 48.38
C GLY A 16 -18.95 33.39 47.74
N PRO A 17 -18.00 33.82 46.90
CA PRO A 17 -17.07 32.91 46.23
C PRO A 17 -16.28 32.10 47.26
N ASP A 18 -16.41 30.78 47.16
CA ASP A 18 -15.82 29.78 48.04
C ASP A 18 -14.30 29.97 48.16
N ALA A 19 -13.85 30.30 49.38
CA ALA A 19 -12.45 30.47 49.76
C ALA A 19 -11.78 29.12 50.07
N SER A 20 -12.00 28.11 49.23
CA SER A 20 -11.44 26.76 49.38
C SER A 20 -10.76 26.30 48.09
N THR A 21 -9.64 26.93 47.74
CA THR A 21 -8.70 26.35 46.77
C THR A 21 -7.28 26.87 47.04
N ALA A 22 -6.81 26.71 48.28
CA ALA A 22 -5.36 26.66 48.51
C ALA A 22 -4.90 25.23 48.18
N PRO A 23 -3.94 25.03 47.27
CA PRO A 23 -3.45 23.69 46.94
C PRO A 23 -2.91 23.03 48.20
N THR A 24 -3.23 21.76 48.39
CA THR A 24 -2.76 21.02 49.56
C THR A 24 -1.24 20.83 49.50
N ALA A 25 -0.58 20.60 50.64
CA ALA A 25 0.85 20.28 50.66
C ALA A 25 1.23 19.06 49.79
N ALA A 26 0.25 18.20 49.46
CA ALA A 26 0.40 17.12 48.49
C ALA A 26 0.40 17.62 47.03
N GLU A 27 -0.45 18.60 46.69
CA GLU A 27 -0.42 19.25 45.37
C GLU A 27 0.82 20.11 45.18
N GLU A 28 1.27 20.86 46.20
CA GLU A 28 2.54 21.58 46.16
C GLU A 28 3.73 20.63 46.01
N ALA A 29 3.70 19.44 46.62
CA ALA A 29 4.72 18.42 46.44
C ALA A 29 4.70 17.80 45.03
N VAL A 30 3.52 17.65 44.41
CA VAL A 30 3.38 17.19 43.02
C VAL A 30 3.89 18.24 42.04
N VAL A 31 3.64 19.53 42.31
CA VAL A 31 4.16 20.65 41.52
C VAL A 31 5.66 20.86 41.75
N ALA A 32 6.17 20.67 42.95
CA ALA A 32 7.61 20.75 43.25
C ALA A 32 8.41 19.53 42.71
N ALA A 33 7.77 18.37 42.57
CA ALA A 33 8.35 17.19 41.92
C ALA A 33 8.38 17.32 40.38
N ALA A 34 7.51 18.18 39.81
CA ALA A 34 7.65 18.64 38.44
C ALA A 34 8.77 19.68 38.38
N GLY A 35 10.00 19.19 38.19
CA GLY A 35 11.18 20.03 37.95
C GLY A 35 10.93 21.07 36.83
N PRO A 36 11.77 22.13 36.75
CA PRO A 36 11.51 23.28 35.90
C PRO A 36 11.17 22.82 34.49
N ALA A 37 10.03 23.30 33.96
CA ALA A 37 9.64 23.08 32.57
C ALA A 37 10.85 23.44 31.72
N ASP A 38 11.46 22.40 31.15
CA ASP A 38 12.71 22.46 30.41
C ASP A 38 12.43 23.19 29.11
N GLY A 39 12.53 24.52 29.22
CA GLY A 39 12.65 25.43 28.10
C GLY A 39 13.73 24.91 27.16
N GLU A 40 13.35 24.79 25.90
CA GLU A 40 14.24 24.46 24.79
C GLU A 40 14.96 23.12 24.94
N ARG A 41 14.21 22.01 24.85
CA ARG A 41 14.79 20.80 24.24
C ARG A 41 15.11 21.11 22.78
N HIS A 42 16.24 21.76 22.55
CA HIS A 42 16.92 21.71 21.27
C HIS A 42 17.11 20.21 21.01
N LEU A 43 16.27 19.63 20.15
CA LEU A 43 16.51 18.31 19.60
C LEU A 43 17.75 18.46 18.72
N VAL A 44 18.92 18.56 19.35
CA VAL A 44 20.17 18.38 18.64
C VAL A 44 20.10 16.92 18.26
N MET A 45 19.66 16.65 17.04
CA MET A 45 19.72 15.34 16.41
C MET A 45 21.20 14.99 16.20
N GLY A 46 21.91 14.78 17.30
CA GLY A 46 23.19 14.09 17.31
C GLY A 46 22.89 12.65 16.99
N ILE A 47 22.92 12.31 15.70
CA ILE A 47 22.75 10.93 15.22
C ILE A 47 23.67 10.03 16.05
N ASP A 48 23.08 9.05 16.74
CA ASP A 48 23.86 8.08 17.50
C ASP A 48 24.76 7.30 16.53
N PRO A 49 26.04 7.03 16.85
CA PRO A 49 26.93 6.28 15.98
C PRO A 49 26.36 4.92 15.54
N TYR A 50 25.55 4.25 16.37
CA TYR A 50 24.84 3.02 16.03
C TYR A 50 23.73 3.26 15.02
N GLU A 51 22.92 4.31 15.19
CA GLU A 51 21.89 4.69 14.23
C GLU A 51 22.50 5.04 12.86
N ARG A 52 23.61 5.79 12.85
CA ARG A 52 24.35 6.10 11.63
C ARG A 52 24.82 4.84 10.90
N ARG A 53 25.41 3.90 11.64
CA ARG A 53 25.92 2.63 11.07
C ARG A 53 24.79 1.76 10.55
N TRP A 54 23.66 1.71 11.26
CA TRP A 54 22.47 1.00 10.83
C TRP A 54 21.94 1.55 9.51
N MET A 55 21.78 2.89 9.41
CA MET A 55 21.33 3.54 8.19
C MET A 55 22.25 3.28 7.01
N ILE A 56 23.58 3.37 7.21
CA ILE A 56 24.56 3.04 6.16
C ILE A 56 24.41 1.57 5.75
N SER A 57 24.27 0.64 6.71
CA SER A 57 24.14 -0.79 6.43
C SER A 57 22.86 -1.10 5.64
N ALA A 58 21.73 -0.48 6.00
CA ALA A 58 20.47 -0.63 5.28
C ALA A 58 20.59 -0.12 3.84
N ILE A 59 21.21 1.05 3.63
CA ILE A 59 21.45 1.60 2.29
C ILE A 59 22.35 0.65 1.48
N VAL A 60 23.44 0.15 2.07
CA VAL A 60 24.33 -0.80 1.40
C VAL A 60 23.57 -2.07 1.01
N LEU A 61 22.75 -2.62 1.90
CA LEU A 61 21.93 -3.80 1.60
C LEU A 61 20.95 -3.55 0.44
N LEU A 62 20.29 -2.40 0.43
CA LEU A 62 19.39 -2.02 -0.67
C LEU A 62 20.14 -1.89 -2.00
N VAL A 63 21.33 -1.28 -2.00
CA VAL A 63 22.18 -1.18 -3.20
C VAL A 63 22.62 -2.56 -3.68
N VAL A 64 22.98 -3.46 -2.78
CA VAL A 64 23.32 -4.85 -3.12
C VAL A 64 22.13 -5.56 -3.75
N PHE A 65 20.94 -5.48 -3.16
CA PHE A 65 19.72 -6.08 -3.74
C PHE A 65 19.35 -5.46 -5.08
N ALA A 66 19.45 -4.14 -5.24
CA ALA A 66 19.22 -3.48 -6.52
C ALA A 66 20.22 -3.98 -7.58
N GLY A 67 21.50 -4.12 -7.21
CA GLY A 67 22.53 -4.69 -8.07
C GLY A 67 22.24 -6.14 -8.48
N LEU A 68 21.85 -6.99 -7.52
CA LEU A 68 21.48 -8.38 -7.79
C LEU A 68 20.25 -8.47 -8.71
N VAL A 69 19.19 -7.69 -8.46
CA VAL A 69 18.00 -7.64 -9.31
C VAL A 69 18.34 -7.13 -10.70
N THR A 70 19.23 -6.14 -10.83
CA THR A 70 19.68 -5.63 -12.13
C THR A 70 20.43 -6.72 -12.90
N ILE A 71 21.41 -7.37 -12.27
CA ILE A 71 22.16 -8.47 -12.89
C ILE A 71 21.20 -9.59 -13.30
N ALA A 72 20.30 -10.00 -12.41
CA ALA A 72 19.31 -11.02 -12.69
C ALA A 72 18.42 -10.62 -13.88
N GLY A 73 17.85 -9.41 -13.85
CA GLY A 73 17.01 -8.82 -14.89
C GLY A 73 17.60 -8.91 -16.29
N PHE A 74 18.86 -8.49 -16.44
CA PHE A 74 19.52 -8.43 -17.75
C PHE A 74 20.21 -9.74 -18.18
N SER A 75 20.61 -10.61 -17.25
CA SER A 75 21.35 -11.85 -17.58
C SER A 75 20.50 -13.12 -17.65
N MET A 76 19.40 -13.20 -16.89
CA MET A 76 18.54 -14.39 -16.79
C MET A 76 17.30 -14.34 -17.68
N GLY A 77 17.18 -13.35 -18.58
CA GLY A 77 16.10 -13.30 -19.57
C GLY A 77 14.72 -13.08 -18.95
N PHE A 78 14.61 -12.30 -17.88
CA PHE A 78 13.31 -11.90 -17.34
C PHE A 78 12.58 -11.05 -18.38
N GLN A 79 11.55 -11.63 -19.01
CA GLN A 79 10.63 -10.88 -19.84
C GLN A 79 9.53 -10.32 -18.95
N LEU A 80 9.48 -8.99 -18.84
CA LEU A 80 8.32 -8.34 -18.27
C LEU A 80 7.20 -8.36 -19.32
N PRO A 81 5.96 -8.70 -18.94
CA PRO A 81 4.82 -8.54 -19.82
C PRO A 81 4.73 -7.07 -20.25
N GLY A 82 4.92 -6.82 -21.54
CA GLY A 82 4.73 -5.50 -22.13
C GLY A 82 3.26 -5.24 -22.42
N ARG A 83 2.87 -3.96 -22.43
CA ARG A 83 1.58 -3.58 -22.99
C ARG A 83 1.76 -3.33 -24.49
N ASP A 84 1.21 -4.22 -25.30
CA ASP A 84 1.23 -4.07 -26.76
C ASP A 84 0.20 -3.05 -27.26
N GLY A 85 -1.01 -3.05 -26.66
CA GLY A 85 -2.09 -2.15 -27.09
C GLY A 85 -3.23 -1.95 -26.09
N ARG A 86 -4.31 -1.33 -26.56
CA ARG A 86 -5.60 -1.23 -25.84
C ARG A 86 -6.68 -1.74 -26.76
N VAL A 87 -7.51 -2.65 -26.26
CA VAL A 87 -8.66 -3.24 -26.97
C VAL A 87 -9.95 -2.91 -26.22
N ASP A 88 -11.09 -2.91 -26.92
CA ASP A 88 -12.40 -2.79 -26.29
C ASP A 88 -12.87 -4.20 -25.85
N PRO A 89 -13.03 -4.47 -24.54
CA PRO A 89 -13.49 -5.75 -24.04
C PRO A 89 -14.85 -6.20 -24.62
N ARG A 90 -15.66 -5.25 -25.11
CA ARG A 90 -17.00 -5.54 -25.66
C ARG A 90 -16.99 -6.06 -27.09
N THR A 91 -15.96 -5.76 -27.87
CA THR A 91 -15.88 -6.12 -29.30
C THR A 91 -14.68 -7.00 -29.62
N VAL A 92 -13.70 -7.12 -28.73
CA VAL A 92 -12.46 -7.87 -28.97
C VAL A 92 -12.69 -9.33 -29.35
N ALA A 93 -13.77 -9.95 -28.90
CA ALA A 93 -14.11 -11.33 -29.25
C ALA A 93 -14.57 -11.49 -30.72
N ASP A 94 -14.96 -10.40 -31.38
CA ASP A 94 -15.45 -10.38 -32.76
C ASP A 94 -14.44 -9.76 -33.73
N GLU A 95 -13.33 -9.20 -33.21
CA GLU A 95 -12.29 -8.53 -33.97
C GLU A 95 -11.00 -9.34 -34.00
N GLU A 96 -10.33 -9.40 -35.15
CA GLU A 96 -9.00 -9.98 -35.25
C GLU A 96 -8.01 -9.18 -34.38
N PRO A 97 -7.04 -9.82 -33.70
CA PRO A 97 -6.67 -11.23 -33.80
C PRO A 97 -7.43 -12.20 -32.87
N TRP A 98 -8.33 -11.71 -32.00
CA TRP A 98 -9.00 -12.52 -30.97
C TRP A 98 -10.34 -13.12 -31.40
N ALA A 99 -10.86 -12.76 -32.57
CA ALA A 99 -11.99 -13.44 -33.21
C ALA A 99 -11.71 -14.92 -33.51
N THR A 100 -10.45 -15.26 -33.78
CA THR A 100 -9.99 -16.63 -34.02
C THR A 100 -8.82 -16.98 -33.08
N PRO A 101 -9.05 -17.07 -31.75
CA PRO A 101 -7.98 -17.22 -30.78
C PRO A 101 -7.28 -18.57 -30.96
N GLY A 102 -5.96 -18.59 -30.79
CA GLY A 102 -5.14 -19.75 -31.11
C GLY A 102 -3.68 -19.40 -31.39
N VAL A 103 -2.94 -20.42 -31.83
CA VAL A 103 -1.53 -20.32 -32.20
C VAL A 103 -1.41 -20.10 -33.71
N ARG A 104 -0.55 -19.15 -34.11
CA ARG A 104 -0.22 -18.88 -35.51
C ARG A 104 1.29 -18.80 -35.66
N GLU A 105 1.82 -19.42 -36.71
CA GLU A 105 3.24 -19.30 -37.06
C GLU A 105 3.44 -18.02 -37.89
N ILE A 106 4.31 -17.13 -37.44
CA ILE A 106 4.61 -15.86 -38.13
C ILE A 106 5.87 -15.98 -38.98
N SER A 107 6.83 -16.79 -38.51
CA SER A 107 8.03 -17.18 -39.25
C SER A 107 8.52 -18.54 -38.76
N PRO A 108 9.44 -19.23 -39.48
CA PRO A 108 9.87 -20.57 -39.10
C PRO A 108 10.38 -20.63 -37.65
N GLY A 109 9.64 -21.34 -36.79
CA GLY A 109 9.99 -21.49 -35.36
C GLY A 109 9.56 -20.33 -34.45
N VAL A 110 8.84 -19.33 -34.96
CA VAL A 110 8.33 -18.18 -34.20
C VAL A 110 6.80 -18.13 -34.32
N TYR A 111 6.14 -18.15 -33.16
CA TYR A 111 4.69 -18.27 -33.05
C TYR A 111 4.09 -17.15 -32.22
N GLU A 112 2.86 -16.79 -32.56
CA GLU A 112 2.00 -15.93 -31.75
C GLU A 112 0.81 -16.74 -31.23
N ALA A 113 0.52 -16.60 -29.93
CA ALA A 113 -0.60 -17.25 -29.29
C ALA A 113 -1.57 -16.20 -28.76
N HIS A 114 -2.75 -16.07 -29.38
CA HIS A 114 -3.80 -15.16 -28.93
C HIS A 114 -4.77 -15.89 -28.01
N VAL A 115 -4.87 -15.39 -26.78
CA VAL A 115 -5.67 -15.98 -25.72
C VAL A 115 -6.70 -14.97 -25.22
N LEU A 116 -7.95 -15.41 -25.16
CA LEU A 116 -9.05 -14.65 -24.60
C LEU A 116 -9.41 -15.24 -23.23
N ALA A 117 -9.22 -14.46 -22.18
CA ALA A 117 -9.67 -14.78 -20.84
C ALA A 117 -11.12 -14.35 -20.64
N GLN A 118 -11.88 -15.18 -19.94
CA GLN A 118 -13.26 -14.92 -19.54
C GLN A 118 -13.52 -15.62 -18.20
N ALA A 119 -14.65 -15.35 -17.56
CA ALA A 119 -15.02 -15.97 -16.31
C ALA A 119 -14.82 -17.49 -16.34
N TRP A 120 -13.86 -17.96 -15.54
CA TRP A 120 -13.55 -19.37 -15.31
C TRP A 120 -12.97 -20.14 -16.51
N SER A 121 -12.55 -19.47 -17.59
CA SER A 121 -11.93 -20.16 -18.73
C SER A 121 -11.03 -19.28 -19.59
N PHE A 122 -10.17 -19.94 -20.37
CA PHE A 122 -9.38 -19.33 -21.44
C PHE A 122 -9.81 -19.93 -22.78
N ALA A 123 -9.78 -19.12 -23.83
CA ALA A 123 -9.98 -19.54 -25.21
C ALA A 123 -8.73 -19.22 -26.03
N PRO A 124 -8.07 -20.22 -26.67
CA PRO A 124 -8.37 -21.65 -26.57
C PRO A 124 -8.06 -22.22 -25.17
N ARG A 125 -8.62 -23.40 -24.85
CA ARG A 125 -8.35 -24.10 -23.59
C ARG A 125 -7.00 -24.82 -23.58
N GLU A 126 -6.48 -25.10 -24.78
CA GLU A 126 -5.24 -25.81 -25.01
C GLU A 126 -4.48 -25.12 -26.14
N ILE A 127 -3.16 -25.05 -25.99
CA ILE A 127 -2.23 -24.37 -26.89
C ILE A 127 -1.09 -25.36 -27.12
N GLU A 128 -0.91 -25.80 -28.35
CA GLU A 128 0.18 -26.68 -28.75
C GLU A 128 1.23 -25.88 -29.52
N VAL A 129 2.49 -25.99 -29.10
CA VAL A 129 3.64 -25.33 -29.74
C VAL A 129 4.82 -26.30 -29.83
N PRO A 130 5.66 -26.22 -30.88
CA PRO A 130 6.84 -27.06 -30.98
C PRO A 130 7.85 -26.78 -29.86
N VAL A 131 8.54 -27.82 -29.39
CA VAL A 131 9.61 -27.66 -28.39
C VAL A 131 10.74 -26.81 -28.98
N GLY A 132 11.17 -25.80 -28.22
CA GLY A 132 12.24 -24.89 -28.62
C GLY A 132 11.80 -23.75 -29.53
N ALA A 133 10.50 -23.65 -29.87
CA ALA A 133 9.96 -22.50 -30.59
C ALA A 133 9.91 -21.24 -29.70
N GLU A 134 10.07 -20.08 -30.33
CA GLU A 134 9.81 -18.78 -29.69
C GLU A 134 8.31 -18.47 -29.79
N VAL A 135 7.67 -18.17 -28.66
CA VAL A 135 6.22 -17.95 -28.60
C VAL A 135 5.91 -16.63 -27.91
N THR A 136 5.27 -15.72 -28.63
CA THR A 136 4.73 -14.47 -28.08
C THR A 136 3.26 -14.69 -27.72
N ILE A 137 2.91 -14.54 -26.43
CA ILE A 137 1.56 -14.79 -25.94
C ILE A 137 0.84 -13.46 -25.73
N TYR A 138 -0.26 -13.27 -26.46
CA TYR A 138 -1.15 -12.12 -26.37
C TYR A 138 -2.41 -12.49 -25.60
N VAL A 139 -2.49 -12.07 -24.34
CA VAL A 139 -3.66 -12.33 -23.48
C VAL A 139 -4.47 -11.05 -23.30
N THR A 140 -5.78 -11.15 -23.46
CA THR A 140 -6.72 -10.08 -23.08
C THR A 140 -7.97 -10.70 -22.43
N SER A 141 -8.87 -9.86 -21.91
CA SER A 141 -10.10 -10.29 -21.25
C SER A 141 -11.32 -9.54 -21.77
N VAL A 142 -12.46 -10.24 -21.85
CA VAL A 142 -13.77 -9.65 -22.22
C VAL A 142 -14.55 -9.12 -21.02
N ASP A 143 -14.16 -9.45 -19.79
CA ASP A 143 -14.94 -9.16 -18.60
C ASP A 143 -14.14 -8.48 -17.47
N LEU A 144 -13.43 -9.25 -16.67
CA LEU A 144 -12.72 -8.85 -15.47
C LEU A 144 -11.24 -9.19 -15.61
N GLN A 145 -10.48 -8.82 -14.59
CA GLN A 145 -9.07 -9.14 -14.59
C GLN A 145 -8.81 -10.60 -14.17
N HIS A 146 -7.94 -11.29 -14.92
CA HIS A 146 -7.55 -12.67 -14.70
C HIS A 146 -6.04 -12.78 -14.54
N GLY A 147 -5.58 -13.70 -13.70
CA GLY A 147 -4.18 -14.11 -13.69
C GLY A 147 -3.93 -15.15 -14.77
N PHE A 148 -2.90 -14.95 -15.58
CA PHE A 148 -2.41 -15.91 -16.55
C PHE A 148 -1.05 -16.46 -16.09
N LYS A 149 -1.07 -17.71 -15.60
CA LYS A 149 0.11 -18.41 -15.07
C LYS A 149 0.27 -19.74 -15.77
N ILE A 150 1.48 -20.01 -16.25
CA ILE A 150 1.87 -21.32 -16.77
C ILE A 150 2.75 -21.99 -15.72
N THR A 151 2.30 -23.13 -15.21
CA THR A 151 3.00 -23.90 -14.18
C THR A 151 4.41 -24.25 -14.62
N ASP A 152 5.36 -24.25 -13.69
CA ASP A 152 6.77 -24.58 -13.91
C ASP A 152 7.50 -23.67 -14.92
N THR A 153 6.96 -22.47 -15.16
CA THR A 153 7.62 -21.41 -15.94
C THR A 153 7.64 -20.10 -15.16
N ASN A 154 8.38 -19.11 -15.70
CA ASN A 154 8.37 -17.75 -15.17
C ASN A 154 7.16 -16.92 -15.66
N ILE A 155 6.28 -17.49 -16.49
CA ILE A 155 5.12 -16.78 -17.05
C ILE A 155 4.05 -16.67 -15.95
N ASN A 156 3.88 -15.45 -15.46
CA ASN A 156 2.86 -15.08 -14.48
C ASN A 156 2.50 -13.60 -14.67
N MET A 157 1.39 -13.35 -15.35
CA MET A 157 0.96 -12.01 -15.76
C MET A 157 -0.52 -11.78 -15.49
N GLN A 158 -0.94 -10.51 -15.51
CA GLN A 158 -2.28 -10.04 -15.17
C GLN A 158 -2.73 -8.95 -16.13
#